data_AF-A0A9W7FC00-F1
#
_entry.id   AF-A0A9W7FC00-F1
#
_cell.length_a   1.000
_cell.length_b   1.000
_cell.length_c   1.000
_cell.angle_alpha   90.00
_cell.angle_beta   90.00
_cell.angle_gamma   90.00
#
_symmetry.space_group_name_H-M   'P 1'
#
loop_
_entity.id
_entity.type
_entity.pdbx_description
1 polymer ?
#
loop_
_entity_poly.entity_id
_entity_poly.type
_entity_poly.pdbx_seq_one_letter_code
_entity_poly.pdbx_strand_id
1 'polypeptide(L)'
;MNDKPSSLRSRFGDTKREGYASKSSGKMTVPELPDSQIVTDIVEDFIAAHPTCSSLYFDIGSNVGVQVRKFFEPSKYPRAPMITIFNNVIGLISSRQRYGCVIGIEANEAHRERLSTIEACYNEPTQNWSTKFFIMAADTSSGKLLKTYSNPDSTHKDWGANVGQREKEEGWVEYDIVSVDVTELMLRLTAFYKPQSTFMKIDIEGMEYQVLTKMLKYGIFCESVLTGGTVEWHPDSAKKYDFGKNFFDAIKQRGWEICDTRGTTKFETVDDESYLLDTEDIFGGMSGNAPAKEIALPQQCLTNE
;
A
#
# COMPACT_ATOMS: atom_id res chain seq x y z
N MET A 1 12.27 -7.23 -87.80
CA MET A 1 11.37 -8.12 -87.03
C MET A 1 11.65 -7.85 -85.57
N ASN A 2 11.17 -6.73 -85.04
CA ASN A 2 9.80 -6.45 -84.55
C ASN A 2 9.59 -6.92 -83.11
N ASP A 3 9.56 -5.90 -82.24
CA ASP A 3 8.51 -5.62 -81.24
C ASP A 3 8.83 -5.81 -79.74
N LYS A 4 8.82 -4.64 -79.05
CA LYS A 4 8.30 -4.43 -77.68
C LYS A 4 6.76 -4.28 -77.76
N PRO A 5 6.02 -4.02 -76.67
CA PRO A 5 5.91 -4.68 -75.34
C PRO A 5 4.42 -4.96 -74.98
N SER A 6 4.10 -5.66 -73.88
CA SER A 6 2.77 -5.51 -73.26
C SER A 6 2.71 -5.86 -71.77
N SER A 7 2.09 -4.93 -71.05
CA SER A 7 1.64 -4.90 -69.64
C SER A 7 0.81 -6.10 -69.17
N LEU A 8 0.82 -6.34 -67.84
CA LEU A 8 -0.42 -6.38 -67.06
C LEU A 8 -0.18 -6.15 -65.56
N ARG A 9 -0.90 -5.15 -65.04
CA ARG A 9 -1.10 -4.78 -63.64
C ARG A 9 -2.20 -5.67 -63.03
N SER A 10 -2.03 -6.07 -61.77
CA SER A 10 -3.10 -6.25 -60.77
C SER A 10 -2.47 -5.98 -59.39
N ARG A 11 -2.77 -4.87 -58.69
CA ARG A 11 -3.96 -4.50 -57.89
C ARG A 11 -4.27 -5.46 -56.73
N PHE A 12 -4.54 -4.84 -55.58
CA PHE A 12 -4.95 -5.33 -54.26
C PHE A 12 -3.79 -5.65 -53.31
N GLY A 13 -3.53 -4.90 -52.23
CA GLY A 13 -4.22 -3.73 -51.71
C GLY A 13 -3.37 -3.06 -50.62
N ASP A 14 -3.38 -1.73 -50.65
CA ASP A 14 -2.90 -0.84 -49.60
C ASP A 14 -3.63 -1.13 -48.28
N THR A 15 -3.00 -1.85 -47.35
CA THR A 15 -3.29 -1.63 -45.93
C THR A 15 -2.53 -0.38 -45.51
N LYS A 16 -3.25 0.74 -45.53
CA LYS A 16 -2.85 1.99 -44.90
C LYS A 16 -2.20 1.68 -43.56
N ARG A 17 -0.90 1.99 -43.44
CA ARG A 17 -0.34 2.43 -42.15
C ARG A 17 -1.07 3.72 -41.82
N GLU A 18 -2.16 3.61 -41.08
CA GLU A 18 -2.70 4.76 -40.38
C GLU A 18 -1.59 5.27 -39.49
N GLY A 19 -1.09 6.46 -39.83
CA GLY A 19 -0.16 7.18 -39.00
C GLY A 19 -0.80 7.34 -37.64
N TYR A 20 -0.11 6.87 -36.60
CA TYR A 20 -0.23 7.45 -35.29
C TYR A 20 0.19 8.91 -35.43
N ALA A 21 -0.80 9.75 -35.75
CA ALA A 21 -0.69 11.17 -35.63
C ALA A 21 -0.25 11.42 -34.19
N SER A 22 0.93 12.02 -34.05
CA SER A 22 1.37 12.74 -32.86
C SER A 22 0.22 13.65 -32.44
N LYS A 23 -0.62 13.18 -31.53
CA LYS A 23 -1.53 14.03 -30.79
C LYS A 23 -0.64 14.91 -29.93
N SER A 24 -0.80 16.21 -30.12
CA SER A 24 -0.22 17.26 -29.31
C SER A 24 -0.18 16.85 -27.84
N SER A 25 1.02 16.85 -27.27
CA SER A 25 1.28 16.70 -25.83
C SER A 25 0.67 17.89 -25.08
N GLY A 26 -0.65 17.89 -24.91
CA GLY A 26 -1.27 18.64 -23.83
C GLY A 26 -0.78 17.97 -22.56
N LYS A 27 0.18 18.59 -21.86
CA LYS A 27 0.54 18.15 -20.51
C LYS A 27 -0.75 18.07 -19.71
N MET A 28 -1.19 16.86 -19.37
CA MET A 28 -2.33 16.69 -18.49
C MET A 28 -1.96 17.38 -17.19
N THR A 29 -2.68 18.44 -16.84
CA THR A 29 -2.47 19.14 -15.57
C THR A 29 -2.94 18.20 -14.47
N VAL A 30 -2.02 17.76 -13.61
CA VAL A 30 -2.37 17.04 -12.38
C VAL A 30 -3.32 17.94 -11.59
N PRO A 31 -4.51 17.46 -11.20
CA PRO A 31 -5.42 18.26 -10.39
C PRO A 31 -4.75 18.68 -9.08
N GLU A 32 -5.15 19.82 -8.53
CA GLU A 32 -4.77 20.16 -7.16
C GLU A 32 -5.44 19.18 -6.18
N LEU A 33 -4.66 18.64 -5.24
CA LEU A 33 -5.20 17.78 -4.20
C LEU A 33 -6.00 18.61 -3.20
N PRO A 34 -7.04 18.03 -2.56
CA PRO A 34 -7.63 18.62 -1.37
C PRO A 34 -6.55 18.85 -0.30
N ASP A 35 -6.68 19.93 0.47
CA ASP A 35 -5.85 20.16 1.66
C ASP A 35 -6.62 19.68 2.90
N SER A 36 -6.35 18.44 3.32
CA SER A 36 -7.01 17.84 4.47
C SER A 36 -6.23 18.10 5.75
N GLN A 37 -6.87 18.74 6.75
CA GLN A 37 -6.28 18.90 8.08
C GLN A 37 -5.87 17.54 8.70
N ILE A 38 -6.69 16.49 8.51
CA ILE A 38 -6.38 15.14 9.00
C ILE A 38 -5.06 14.63 8.40
N VAL A 39 -4.84 14.84 7.10
CA VAL A 39 -3.60 14.41 6.46
C VAL A 39 -2.43 15.28 6.91
N THR A 40 -2.65 16.59 7.08
CA THR A 40 -1.65 17.50 7.67
C THR A 40 -1.21 17.00 9.04
N ASP A 41 -2.14 16.70 9.94
CA ASP A 41 -1.84 16.22 11.30
C ASP A 41 -1.04 14.92 11.26
N ILE A 42 -1.45 13.95 10.43
CA ILE A 42 -0.75 12.68 10.24
C ILE A 42 0.69 12.89 9.74
N VAL A 43 0.86 13.76 8.74
CA VAL A 43 2.17 14.04 8.13
C VAL A 43 3.09 14.72 9.13
N GLU A 44 2.61 15.72 9.85
CA GLU A 44 3.40 16.45 10.84
C GLU A 44 3.81 15.55 12.00
N ASP A 45 2.87 14.76 12.52
CA ASP A 45 3.10 13.80 13.59
C ASP A 45 4.12 12.72 13.17
N PHE A 46 4.00 12.19 11.95
CA PHE A 46 4.97 11.22 11.42
C PHE A 46 6.36 11.83 11.23
N ILE A 47 6.45 13.04 10.68
CA ILE A 47 7.72 13.75 10.48
C ILE A 47 8.38 14.09 11.81
N ALA A 48 7.60 14.51 12.81
CA ALA A 48 8.11 14.83 14.13
C ALA A 48 8.72 13.59 14.80
N ALA A 49 8.06 12.43 14.66
CA ALA A 49 8.57 11.17 15.19
C ALA A 49 9.79 10.63 14.41
N HIS A 50 9.82 10.84 13.09
CA HIS A 50 10.81 10.22 12.20
C HIS A 50 11.42 11.24 11.22
N PRO A 51 12.24 12.19 11.69
CA PRO A 51 12.68 13.33 10.89
C PRO A 51 13.52 12.97 9.66
N THR A 52 14.03 11.74 9.58
CA THR A 52 14.87 11.27 8.47
C THR A 52 14.41 9.90 7.98
N CYS A 53 14.01 9.82 6.72
CA CYS A 53 13.69 8.59 6.02
C CYS A 53 14.35 8.61 4.65
N SER A 54 15.15 7.59 4.31
CA SER A 54 15.70 7.45 2.94
C SER A 54 14.87 6.49 2.09
N SER A 55 14.04 5.68 2.74
CA SER A 55 13.10 4.78 2.09
C SER A 55 11.76 4.82 2.82
N LEU A 56 10.66 4.76 2.06
CA LEU A 56 9.31 4.71 2.62
C LEU A 56 8.63 3.39 2.24
N TYR A 57 7.94 2.78 3.21
CA TYR A 57 7.01 1.68 2.98
C TYR A 57 5.63 2.08 3.49
N PHE A 58 4.65 2.08 2.59
CA PHE A 58 3.23 2.24 2.92
C PHE A 58 2.55 0.87 2.98
N ASP A 59 2.15 0.47 4.18
CA ASP A 59 1.41 -0.78 4.42
C ASP A 59 -0.07 -0.45 4.59
N ILE A 60 -0.81 -0.35 3.48
CA ILE A 60 -2.20 0.09 3.46
C ILE A 60 -3.10 -1.13 3.61
N GLY A 61 -3.73 -1.27 4.77
CA GLY A 61 -4.31 -2.52 5.24
C GLY A 61 -3.29 -3.37 5.96
N SER A 62 -2.75 -2.83 7.05
CA SER A 62 -1.67 -3.47 7.81
C SER A 62 -2.10 -4.74 8.52
N ASN A 63 -3.40 -4.93 8.69
CA ASN A 63 -4.01 -6.04 9.41
C ASN A 63 -3.39 -6.16 10.81
N VAL A 64 -2.90 -7.34 11.21
CA VAL A 64 -2.20 -7.56 12.49
C VAL A 64 -0.74 -7.07 12.51
N GLY A 65 -0.29 -6.37 11.45
CA GLY A 65 1.04 -5.77 11.33
C GLY A 65 2.13 -6.70 10.82
N VAL A 66 1.79 -7.89 10.35
CA VAL A 66 2.76 -8.93 9.97
C VAL A 66 3.69 -8.49 8.84
N GLN A 67 3.22 -7.67 7.89
CA GLN A 67 4.05 -7.20 6.78
C GLN A 67 5.12 -6.19 7.25
N VAL A 68 4.77 -5.31 8.19
CA VAL A 68 5.73 -4.43 8.87
C VAL A 68 6.74 -5.25 9.66
N ARG A 69 6.32 -6.33 10.33
CA ARG A 69 7.25 -7.22 11.01
C ARG A 69 8.18 -7.95 10.04
N LYS A 70 7.69 -8.44 8.89
CA LYS A 70 8.54 -8.99 7.80
C LYS A 70 9.53 -7.95 7.27
N PHE A 71 9.18 -6.66 7.31
CA PHE A 71 10.04 -5.56 6.90
C PHE A 71 11.24 -5.36 7.85
N PHE A 72 11.05 -5.44 9.17
CA PHE A 72 12.11 -5.20 10.15
C PHE A 72 12.75 -6.47 10.76
N GLU A 73 12.05 -7.60 10.72
CA GLU A 73 12.43 -8.86 11.36
C GLU A 73 12.34 -10.07 10.39
N PRO A 74 12.91 -10.02 9.18
CA PRO A 74 12.74 -11.06 8.17
C PRO A 74 13.20 -12.46 8.62
N SER A 75 14.11 -12.55 9.61
CA SER A 75 14.57 -13.82 10.17
C SER A 75 13.46 -14.61 10.88
N LYS A 76 12.44 -13.93 11.41
CA LYS A 76 11.26 -14.55 12.04
C LYS A 76 10.27 -15.11 11.02
N TYR A 77 10.39 -14.72 9.75
CA TYR A 77 9.46 -15.09 8.68
C TYR A 77 10.16 -15.83 7.54
N PRO A 78 10.86 -16.95 7.80
CA PRO A 78 11.63 -17.63 6.77
C PRO A 78 10.74 -18.00 5.59
N ARG A 79 11.23 -17.69 4.37
CA ARG A 79 10.58 -17.94 3.08
C ARG A 79 9.33 -17.11 2.79
N ALA A 80 9.00 -16.10 3.59
CA ALA A 80 7.93 -15.16 3.24
C ALA A 80 8.29 -14.44 1.92
N PRO A 81 7.46 -14.55 0.86
CA PRO A 81 7.69 -13.90 -0.43
C PRO A 81 8.00 -12.40 -0.34
N MET A 82 7.35 -11.69 0.59
CA MET A 82 7.54 -10.25 0.77
C MET A 82 8.97 -9.86 1.15
N ILE A 83 9.73 -10.74 1.81
CA ILE A 83 11.14 -10.47 2.13
C ILE A 83 11.96 -10.27 0.86
N THR A 84 11.68 -11.04 -0.19
CA THR A 84 12.38 -10.92 -1.47
C THR A 84 12.05 -9.59 -2.15
N ILE A 85 10.79 -9.18 -2.11
CA ILE A 85 10.33 -7.90 -2.68
C ILE A 85 10.97 -6.74 -1.94
N PHE A 86 10.96 -6.75 -0.60
CA PHE A 86 11.61 -5.73 0.20
C PHE A 86 13.10 -5.60 -0.12
N ASN A 87 13.82 -6.72 -0.26
CA ASN A 87 15.23 -6.72 -0.64
C ASN A 87 15.46 -6.11 -2.04
N ASN A 88 14.55 -6.35 -2.98
CA ASN A 88 14.67 -5.87 -4.36
C ASN A 88 14.32 -4.39 -4.52
N VAL A 89 13.29 -3.90 -3.81
CA VAL A 89 12.77 -2.54 -3.99
C VAL A 89 13.40 -1.55 -3.00
N ILE A 90 13.49 -1.93 -1.73
CA ILE A 90 13.94 -1.03 -0.65
C ILE A 90 15.41 -1.30 -0.30
N GLY A 91 15.79 -2.58 -0.24
CA GLY A 91 17.15 -3.03 0.04
C GLY A 91 17.25 -4.02 1.20
N LEU A 92 18.48 -4.39 1.51
CA LEU A 92 18.80 -5.37 2.54
C LEU A 92 18.34 -4.92 3.93
N ILE A 93 18.23 -5.88 4.85
CA ILE A 93 17.70 -5.66 6.19
C ILE A 93 18.40 -4.53 6.96
N SER A 94 19.73 -4.42 6.86
CA SER A 94 20.48 -3.34 7.52
C SER A 94 20.12 -1.94 7.00
N SER A 95 19.71 -1.83 5.73
CA SER A 95 19.22 -0.57 5.15
C SER A 95 17.81 -0.28 5.64
N ARG A 96 16.93 -1.30 5.64
CA ARG A 96 15.55 -1.19 6.10
C ARG A 96 15.47 -0.73 7.55
N GLN A 97 16.21 -1.38 8.44
CA GLN A 97 16.26 -1.06 9.86
C GLN A 97 16.86 0.32 10.16
N ARG A 98 17.80 0.79 9.33
CA ARG A 98 18.51 2.05 9.59
C ARG A 98 17.85 3.27 8.94
N TYR A 99 17.26 3.11 7.76
CA TYR A 99 16.83 4.24 6.92
C TYR A 99 15.41 4.10 6.39
N GLY A 100 14.78 2.94 6.60
CA GLY A 100 13.40 2.69 6.20
C GLY A 100 12.42 3.19 7.24
N CYS A 101 11.39 3.88 6.77
CA CYS A 101 10.26 4.28 7.60
C CYS A 101 8.99 3.63 7.06
N VAL A 102 8.18 3.10 7.98
CA VAL A 102 6.95 2.37 7.64
C VAL A 102 5.73 3.13 8.15
N ILE A 103 4.75 3.32 7.26
CA ILE A 103 3.45 3.89 7.58
C ILE A 103 2.43 2.77 7.39
N GLY A 104 1.80 2.32 8.48
CA GLY A 104 0.71 1.38 8.43
C GLY A 104 -0.64 2.08 8.56
N ILE A 105 -1.62 1.69 7.74
CA ILE A 105 -3.01 2.14 7.83
C ILE A 105 -3.89 0.91 8.06
N GLU A 106 -4.71 0.90 9.11
CA GLU A 106 -5.59 -0.23 9.44
C GLU A 106 -6.97 0.24 9.88
N ALA A 107 -8.03 -0.31 9.30
CA ALA A 107 -9.41 0.12 9.57
C ALA A 107 -10.07 -0.66 10.72
N ASN A 108 -9.56 -1.85 11.05
CA ASN A 108 -10.09 -2.72 12.08
C ASN A 108 -9.56 -2.31 13.45
N GLU A 109 -10.43 -1.65 14.22
CA GLU A 109 -10.16 -1.18 15.58
C GLU A 109 -9.67 -2.30 16.52
N ALA A 110 -10.05 -3.56 16.28
CA ALA A 110 -9.62 -4.70 17.08
C ALA A 110 -8.10 -4.95 17.02
N HIS A 111 -7.41 -4.41 16.01
CA HIS A 111 -5.96 -4.52 15.87
C HIS A 111 -5.18 -3.42 16.60
N ARG A 112 -5.85 -2.37 17.10
CA ARG A 112 -5.21 -1.20 17.72
C ARG A 112 -4.18 -1.60 18.78
N GLU A 113 -4.56 -2.42 19.75
CA GLU A 113 -3.69 -2.79 20.86
C GLU A 113 -2.40 -3.47 20.37
N ARG A 114 -2.53 -4.43 19.44
CA ARG A 114 -1.37 -5.12 18.87
C ARG A 114 -0.50 -4.17 18.06
N LEU A 115 -1.10 -3.37 17.17
CA LEU A 115 -0.36 -2.43 16.32
C LEU A 115 0.37 -1.37 17.15
N SER A 116 -0.27 -0.83 18.18
CA SER A 116 0.38 0.08 19.13
C SER A 116 1.54 -0.58 19.88
N THR A 117 1.43 -1.88 20.18
CA THR A 117 2.51 -2.65 20.81
C THR A 117 3.71 -2.81 19.86
N ILE A 118 3.46 -3.15 18.59
CA ILE A 118 4.52 -3.23 17.56
C ILE A 118 5.18 -1.85 17.39
N GLU A 119 4.37 -0.79 17.27
CA GLU A 119 4.84 0.59 17.13
C GLU A 119 5.76 1.00 18.27
N ALA A 120 5.30 0.85 19.51
CA ALA A 120 6.08 1.19 20.69
C ALA A 120 7.42 0.45 20.67
N CYS A 121 7.41 -0.84 20.36
CA CYS A 121 8.62 -1.64 20.36
C CYS A 121 9.63 -1.29 19.28
N TYR A 122 9.16 -0.99 18.08
CA TYR A 122 10.06 -0.65 16.98
C TYR A 122 10.63 0.76 17.15
N ASN A 123 9.86 1.67 17.75
CA ASN A 123 10.30 3.03 18.02
C ASN A 123 11.12 3.18 19.32
N GLU A 124 11.30 2.13 20.12
CA GLU A 124 12.19 2.17 21.28
C GLU A 124 13.62 2.58 20.87
N PRO A 125 14.34 3.38 21.68
CA PRO A 125 15.66 3.89 21.32
C PRO A 125 16.70 2.80 21.01
N THR A 126 16.52 1.59 21.52
CA THR A 126 17.40 0.44 21.28
C THR A 126 17.22 -0.18 19.90
N GLN A 127 16.00 -0.16 19.35
CA GLN A 127 15.67 -0.66 18.01
C GLN A 127 15.81 0.48 17.00
N ASN A 128 15.14 1.60 17.30
CA ASN A 128 15.08 2.81 16.48
C ASN A 128 14.64 2.50 15.03
N TRP A 129 13.66 1.62 14.89
CA TRP A 129 13.01 1.27 13.63
C TRP A 129 11.76 2.12 13.45
N SER A 130 11.83 3.05 12.50
CA SER A 130 10.78 4.06 12.30
C SER A 130 9.49 3.44 11.76
N THR A 131 8.47 3.34 12.60
CA THR A 131 7.15 2.84 12.18
C THR A 131 6.03 3.63 12.85
N LYS A 132 4.92 3.80 12.15
CA LYS A 132 3.69 4.33 12.75
C LYS A 132 2.45 3.71 12.15
N PHE A 133 1.53 3.27 12.98
CA PHE A 133 0.22 2.76 12.57
C PHE A 133 -0.86 3.79 12.85
N PHE A 134 -1.68 4.05 11.83
CA PHE A 134 -2.88 4.85 11.96
C PHE A 134 -4.10 3.95 11.84
N ILE A 135 -4.88 3.89 12.92
CA ILE A 135 -6.15 3.15 12.92
C ILE A 135 -7.20 4.03 12.24
N MET A 136 -7.27 3.90 10.91
CA MET A 136 -8.07 4.71 9.99
C MET A 136 -8.42 3.90 8.75
N ALA A 137 -9.55 4.23 8.11
CA ALA A 137 -9.92 3.62 6.84
C ALA A 137 -9.23 4.33 5.66
N ALA A 138 -8.49 3.59 4.83
CA ALA A 138 -7.96 4.13 3.59
C ALA A 138 -9.11 4.43 2.60
N ASP A 139 -9.20 5.68 2.14
CA ASP A 139 -10.22 6.15 1.21
C ASP A 139 -9.59 7.15 0.21
N THR A 140 -10.41 7.63 -0.70
CA THR A 140 -10.17 8.74 -1.63
C THR A 140 -10.38 10.13 -1.01
N SER A 141 -10.79 10.23 0.26
CA SER A 141 -10.98 11.49 0.97
C SER A 141 -10.90 11.27 2.47
N SER A 142 -10.38 12.23 3.22
CA SER A 142 -10.29 12.16 4.68
C SER A 142 -11.54 12.68 5.40
N GLY A 143 -11.75 12.22 6.63
CA GLY A 143 -12.75 12.78 7.55
C GLY A 143 -14.16 12.22 7.42
N LYS A 144 -14.38 11.22 6.57
CA LYS A 144 -15.65 10.49 6.57
C LYS A 144 -15.68 9.61 7.81
N LEU A 145 -16.83 9.61 8.50
CA LEU A 145 -17.12 8.60 9.51
C LEU A 145 -17.68 7.37 8.81
N LEU A 146 -17.00 6.24 9.00
CA LEU A 146 -17.30 4.96 8.36
C LEU A 146 -17.53 3.92 9.44
N LYS A 147 -18.25 2.84 9.09
CA LYS A 147 -18.46 1.71 9.98
C LYS A 147 -17.62 0.52 9.53
N THR A 148 -16.88 -0.06 10.47
CA THR A 148 -16.20 -1.34 10.32
C THR A 148 -16.79 -2.33 11.33
N TYR A 149 -16.63 -3.61 11.04
CA TYR A 149 -17.23 -4.66 11.85
C TYR A 149 -16.18 -5.71 12.13
N SER A 150 -15.89 -6.02 13.39
CA SER A 150 -14.90 -7.04 13.73
C SER A 150 -15.57 -8.23 14.39
N ASN A 151 -15.14 -9.44 14.04
CA ASN A 151 -15.55 -10.64 14.76
C ASN A 151 -14.65 -10.81 16.00
N PRO A 152 -15.20 -10.82 17.23
CA PRO A 152 -14.41 -11.01 18.43
C PRO A 152 -13.80 -12.43 18.56
N ASP A 153 -14.30 -13.42 17.80
CA ASP A 153 -13.78 -14.78 17.83
C ASP A 153 -12.42 -14.90 17.11
N SER A 154 -11.42 -15.32 17.90
CA SER A 154 -9.97 -15.20 17.64
C SER A 154 -9.40 -15.84 16.37
N THR A 155 -10.16 -16.67 15.65
CA THR A 155 -9.64 -17.37 14.47
C THR A 155 -9.77 -16.58 13.17
N HIS A 156 -10.55 -15.48 13.16
CA HIS A 156 -10.80 -14.66 11.96
C HIS A 156 -10.85 -13.16 12.27
N LYS A 157 -10.03 -12.68 13.22
CA LYS A 157 -9.95 -11.24 13.57
C LYS A 157 -9.67 -10.35 12.36
N ASP A 158 -9.07 -10.94 11.32
CA ASP A 158 -8.69 -10.32 10.06
C ASP A 158 -9.90 -9.99 9.16
N TRP A 159 -11.04 -10.67 9.30
CA TRP A 159 -12.14 -10.63 8.31
C TRP A 159 -13.11 -9.43 8.45
N GLY A 160 -12.70 -8.41 9.20
CA GLY A 160 -13.57 -7.32 9.65
C GLY A 160 -13.35 -5.93 9.05
N ALA A 161 -12.29 -5.73 8.26
CA ALA A 161 -11.90 -4.40 7.78
C ALA A 161 -12.75 -3.88 6.60
N ASN A 162 -13.84 -4.56 6.24
CA ASN A 162 -14.67 -4.14 5.11
C ASN A 162 -15.45 -2.85 5.43
N VAL A 163 -14.95 -1.73 4.91
CA VAL A 163 -15.56 -0.41 5.04
C VAL A 163 -16.90 -0.38 4.31
N GLY A 164 -18.00 -0.45 5.06
CA GLY A 164 -19.35 -0.14 4.59
C GLY A 164 -19.96 -1.06 3.51
N GLN A 165 -19.36 -2.21 3.17
CA GLN A 165 -19.92 -3.11 2.15
C GLN A 165 -20.51 -4.43 2.67
N ARG A 166 -20.37 -4.75 3.96
CA ARG A 166 -21.06 -5.87 4.60
C ARG A 166 -22.11 -5.38 5.59
N GLU A 167 -23.24 -6.08 5.63
CA GLU A 167 -24.19 -5.94 6.73
C GLU A 167 -23.59 -6.57 7.99
N LYS A 168 -23.88 -5.99 9.15
CA LYS A 168 -23.43 -6.52 10.42
C LYS A 168 -23.90 -7.97 10.59
N GLU A 169 -22.97 -8.90 10.67
CA GLU A 169 -23.26 -10.28 11.03
C GLU A 169 -23.57 -10.40 12.55
N GLU A 170 -24.38 -11.38 12.92
CA GLU A 170 -24.70 -11.64 14.33
C GLU A 170 -23.43 -11.98 15.11
N GLY A 171 -23.22 -11.31 16.25
CA GLY A 171 -22.03 -11.48 17.10
C GLY A 171 -20.84 -10.57 16.77
N TRP A 172 -20.87 -9.82 15.66
CA TRP A 172 -19.80 -8.89 15.32
C TRP A 172 -19.92 -7.58 16.10
N VAL A 173 -18.78 -6.97 16.41
CA VAL A 173 -18.68 -5.66 17.07
C VAL A 173 -18.53 -4.60 16.00
N GLU A 174 -19.30 -3.52 16.13
CA GLU A 174 -19.26 -2.38 15.22
C GLU A 174 -18.36 -1.29 15.78
N TYR A 175 -17.54 -0.69 14.92
CA TYR A 175 -16.66 0.42 15.25
C TYR A 175 -16.88 1.57 14.27
N ASP A 176 -16.88 2.79 14.79
CA ASP A 176 -16.84 4.00 13.97
C ASP A 176 -15.37 4.37 13.71
N ILE A 177 -14.99 4.43 12.43
CA ILE A 177 -13.62 4.71 11.99
C ILE A 177 -13.61 5.96 11.09
N VAL A 178 -12.56 6.77 11.22
CA VAL A 178 -12.38 7.95 10.35
C VAL A 178 -11.56 7.57 9.12
N SER A 179 -11.94 8.10 7.96
CA SER A 179 -11.21 7.88 6.72
C SER A 179 -9.98 8.79 6.58
N VAL A 180 -8.99 8.33 5.82
CA VAL A 180 -7.82 9.09 5.38
C VAL A 180 -7.62 8.98 3.88
N ASP A 181 -7.34 10.10 3.23
CA ASP A 181 -6.91 10.15 1.83
C ASP A 181 -5.46 9.69 1.69
N VAL A 182 -5.28 8.40 1.42
CA VAL A 182 -3.95 7.80 1.29
C VAL A 182 -3.18 8.33 0.07
N THR A 183 -3.87 8.87 -0.95
CA THR A 183 -3.19 9.48 -2.10
C THR A 183 -2.51 10.79 -1.69
N GLU A 184 -3.23 11.62 -0.94
CA GLU A 184 -2.70 12.88 -0.40
C GLU A 184 -1.56 12.63 0.58
N LEU A 185 -1.74 11.67 1.49
CA LEU A 185 -0.73 11.26 2.47
C LEU A 185 0.59 10.84 1.79
N MET A 186 0.53 9.93 0.82
CA MET A 186 1.71 9.46 0.09
C MET A 186 2.42 10.59 -0.65
N LEU A 187 1.67 11.48 -1.33
CA LEU A 187 2.27 12.61 -2.05
C LEU A 187 2.98 13.59 -1.11
N ARG A 188 2.39 13.90 0.05
CA ARG A 188 3.02 14.81 1.02
C ARG A 188 4.28 14.23 1.62
N LEU A 189 4.25 12.96 2.05
CA LEU A 189 5.42 12.31 2.64
C LEU A 189 6.55 12.10 1.62
N THR A 190 6.22 11.67 0.41
CA THR A 190 7.24 11.52 -0.66
C THR A 190 7.82 12.86 -1.09
N ALA A 191 7.02 13.93 -1.14
CA ALA A 191 7.50 15.28 -1.42
C ALA A 191 8.42 15.83 -0.32
N PHE A 192 8.11 15.54 0.96
CA PHE A 192 8.92 15.95 2.10
C PHE A 192 10.26 15.21 2.15
N TYR A 193 10.23 13.86 2.19
CA TYR A 193 11.43 13.05 2.37
C TYR A 193 12.28 12.92 1.10
N LYS A 194 11.65 12.99 -0.08
CA LYS A 194 12.28 12.68 -1.38
C LYS A 194 13.07 11.35 -1.32
N PRO A 195 12.41 10.25 -0.93
CA PRO A 195 13.09 9.00 -0.66
C PRO A 195 13.76 8.44 -1.92
N GLN A 196 14.81 7.65 -1.72
CA GLN A 196 15.46 6.90 -2.80
C GLN A 196 14.59 5.77 -3.32
N SER A 197 13.77 5.20 -2.43
CA SER A 197 12.86 4.09 -2.76
C SER A 197 11.56 4.22 -1.98
N THR A 198 10.44 4.05 -2.66
CA THR A 198 9.12 3.96 -2.04
C THR A 198 8.48 2.64 -2.43
N PHE A 199 7.96 1.90 -1.46
CA PHE A 199 7.19 0.69 -1.68
C PHE A 199 5.79 0.82 -1.07
N MET A 200 4.80 0.17 -1.67
CA MET A 200 3.43 0.17 -1.19
C MET A 200 2.82 -1.23 -1.28
N LYS A 201 2.21 -1.71 -0.19
CA LYS A 201 1.23 -2.81 -0.21
C LYS A 201 -0.15 -2.19 -0.03
N ILE A 202 -1.14 -2.68 -0.79
CA ILE A 202 -2.54 -2.33 -0.59
C ILE A 202 -3.41 -3.58 -0.56
N ASP A 203 -4.25 -3.65 0.46
CA ASP A 203 -5.18 -4.74 0.76
C ASP A 203 -6.22 -4.14 1.75
N ILE A 204 -7.28 -3.56 1.21
CA ILE A 204 -8.25 -2.75 1.98
C ILE A 204 -9.69 -3.13 1.64
N GLU A 205 -9.92 -4.42 1.46
CA GLU A 205 -11.22 -5.07 1.45
C GLU A 205 -12.25 -4.42 0.50
N GLY A 206 -11.80 -3.95 -0.66
CA GLY A 206 -12.65 -3.46 -1.75
C GLY A 206 -12.48 -1.98 -2.11
N MET A 207 -11.81 -1.18 -1.28
CA MET A 207 -11.54 0.23 -1.58
C MET A 207 -10.37 0.43 -2.56
N GLU A 208 -9.65 -0.63 -2.93
CA GLU A 208 -8.50 -0.60 -3.85
C GLU A 208 -8.90 0.03 -5.18
N TYR A 209 -10.08 -0.32 -5.71
CA TYR A 209 -10.55 0.17 -7.00
C TYR A 209 -10.67 1.70 -7.02
N GLN A 210 -11.16 2.32 -5.95
CA GLN A 210 -11.32 3.77 -5.88
C GLN A 210 -10.00 4.46 -5.56
N VAL A 211 -9.28 3.96 -4.55
CA VAL A 211 -8.00 4.50 -4.11
C VAL A 211 -6.99 4.46 -5.24
N LEU A 212 -6.81 3.31 -5.89
CA LEU A 212 -5.83 3.15 -6.97
C LEU A 212 -6.21 3.94 -8.23
N THR A 213 -7.50 4.13 -8.52
CA THR A 213 -7.94 5.05 -9.59
C THR A 213 -7.50 6.48 -9.30
N LYS A 214 -7.69 6.93 -8.06
CA LYS A 214 -7.23 8.26 -7.64
C LYS A 214 -5.71 8.36 -7.69
N MET A 215 -4.99 7.39 -7.15
CA MET A 215 -3.52 7.34 -7.20
C MET A 215 -2.98 7.44 -8.63
N LEU A 216 -3.57 6.74 -9.60
CA LEU A 216 -3.21 6.88 -11.01
C LEU A 216 -3.42 8.31 -11.52
N LYS A 217 -4.58 8.92 -11.23
CA LYS A 217 -4.92 10.28 -11.65
C LYS A 217 -3.93 11.32 -11.13
N TYR A 218 -3.40 11.11 -9.93
CA TYR A 218 -2.46 12.02 -9.27
C TYR A 218 -0.99 11.62 -9.46
N GLY A 219 -0.69 10.64 -10.31
CA GLY A 219 0.68 10.29 -10.69
C GLY A 219 1.48 9.56 -9.61
N ILE A 220 0.83 8.91 -8.64
CA ILE A 220 1.51 8.07 -7.65
C ILE A 220 2.32 6.95 -8.32
N PHE A 221 1.80 6.38 -9.41
CA PHE A 221 2.43 5.26 -10.12
C PHE A 221 3.57 5.66 -11.05
N CYS A 222 4.10 6.86 -10.91
CA CYS A 222 5.37 7.23 -11.53
C CYS A 222 6.52 6.69 -10.70
N GLU A 223 7.54 6.12 -11.35
CA GLU A 223 8.67 5.48 -10.65
C GLU A 223 9.41 6.47 -9.72
N SER A 224 9.33 7.77 -10.02
CA SER A 224 9.84 8.86 -9.17
C SER A 224 9.10 9.05 -7.84
N VAL A 225 7.88 8.51 -7.71
CA VAL A 225 7.03 8.60 -6.50
C VAL A 225 6.93 7.24 -5.83
N LEU A 226 6.60 6.19 -6.61
CA LEU A 226 6.44 4.82 -6.15
C LEU A 226 7.36 3.88 -6.97
N THR A 227 8.37 3.32 -6.31
CA THR A 227 9.36 2.43 -6.95
C THR A 227 8.78 1.05 -7.24
N GLY A 228 8.03 0.50 -6.28
CA GLY A 228 7.34 -0.78 -6.45
C GLY A 228 6.09 -0.90 -5.59
N GLY A 229 5.23 -1.86 -5.89
CA GLY A 229 4.09 -2.15 -5.03
C GLY A 229 3.44 -3.50 -5.26
N THR A 230 2.62 -3.92 -4.31
CA THR A 230 1.74 -5.08 -4.40
C THR A 230 0.30 -4.66 -4.16
N VAL A 231 -0.64 -5.36 -4.80
CA VAL A 231 -2.08 -5.10 -4.68
C VAL A 231 -2.78 -6.44 -4.52
N GLU A 232 -3.50 -6.62 -3.42
CA GLU A 232 -4.50 -7.68 -3.29
C GLU A 232 -5.84 -7.17 -3.83
N TRP A 233 -6.45 -7.93 -4.72
CA TRP A 233 -7.72 -7.55 -5.33
C TRP A 233 -8.87 -8.33 -4.71
N HIS A 234 -9.83 -7.60 -4.14
CA HIS A 234 -11.07 -8.16 -3.62
C HIS A 234 -12.13 -8.25 -4.73
N PRO A 235 -12.29 -9.39 -5.42
CA PRO A 235 -13.00 -9.46 -6.70
C PRO A 235 -14.51 -9.26 -6.57
N ASP A 236 -15.07 -9.54 -5.39
CA ASP A 236 -16.48 -9.28 -5.10
C ASP A 236 -16.82 -7.79 -5.15
N SER A 237 -15.83 -6.94 -4.87
CA SER A 237 -15.94 -5.48 -5.00
C SER A 237 -15.79 -5.01 -6.45
N ALA A 238 -15.16 -5.80 -7.32
CA ALA A 238 -14.92 -5.46 -8.74
C ALA A 238 -16.21 -5.23 -9.54
N LYS A 239 -17.31 -5.90 -9.18
CA LYS A 239 -18.61 -5.74 -9.88
C LYS A 239 -19.16 -4.32 -9.81
N LYS A 240 -18.70 -3.52 -8.84
CA LYS A 240 -19.12 -2.13 -8.63
C LYS A 240 -18.23 -1.12 -9.36
N TYR A 241 -17.07 -1.53 -9.87
CA TYR A 241 -16.06 -0.61 -10.39
C TYR A 241 -15.52 -1.04 -11.75
N ASP A 242 -15.72 -0.19 -12.76
CA ASP A 242 -15.33 -0.43 -14.16
C ASP A 242 -13.80 -0.57 -14.36
N PHE A 243 -13.02 -0.06 -13.41
CA PHE A 243 -11.55 0.02 -13.48
C PHE A 243 -10.84 -1.31 -13.14
N GLY A 244 -11.53 -2.26 -12.50
CA GLY A 244 -10.88 -3.38 -11.82
C GLY A 244 -10.29 -4.49 -12.69
N LYS A 245 -10.78 -4.67 -13.92
CA LYS A 245 -10.33 -5.78 -14.78
C LYS A 245 -9.06 -5.50 -15.56
N ASN A 246 -8.71 -4.23 -15.75
CA ASN A 246 -7.59 -3.79 -16.60
C ASN A 246 -6.63 -2.83 -15.87
N PHE A 247 -6.55 -2.89 -14.53
CA PHE A 247 -5.77 -1.93 -13.74
C PHE A 247 -4.32 -1.78 -14.21
N PHE A 248 -3.60 -2.89 -14.35
CA PHE A 248 -2.20 -2.86 -14.79
C PHE A 248 -2.05 -2.36 -16.22
N ASP A 249 -3.03 -2.63 -17.08
CA ASP A 249 -3.06 -2.08 -18.43
C ASP A 249 -3.36 -0.58 -18.42
N ALA A 250 -4.20 -0.12 -17.50
CA ALA A 250 -4.46 1.30 -17.28
C ALA A 250 -3.22 2.03 -16.74
N ILE A 251 -2.45 1.42 -15.83
CA ILE A 251 -1.14 1.96 -15.41
C ILE A 251 -0.21 2.02 -16.60
N LYS A 252 -0.09 0.96 -17.39
CA LYS A 252 0.77 0.99 -18.58
C LYS A 252 0.31 2.10 -19.52
N GLN A 253 -0.95 2.13 -19.92
CA GLN A 253 -1.45 3.08 -20.92
C GLN A 253 -1.42 4.53 -20.44
N ARG A 254 -1.97 4.82 -19.25
CA ARG A 254 -2.07 6.18 -18.71
C ARG A 254 -0.83 6.63 -17.96
N GLY A 255 -0.11 5.71 -17.33
CA GLY A 255 1.13 6.03 -16.62
C GLY A 255 2.17 6.61 -17.58
N TRP A 256 2.30 6.09 -18.81
CA TRP A 256 3.18 6.71 -19.82
C TRP A 256 2.74 8.12 -20.26
N GLU A 257 1.45 8.46 -20.12
CA GLU A 257 0.94 9.80 -20.44
C GLU A 257 1.21 10.81 -19.31
N ILE A 258 1.28 10.33 -18.06
CA ILE A 258 1.38 11.15 -16.84
C ILE A 258 2.82 11.24 -16.34
N CYS A 259 3.58 10.16 -16.43
CA CYS A 259 4.90 10.01 -15.81
C CYS A 259 6.02 10.57 -16.68
N ASP A 260 7.12 10.92 -16.02
CA ASP A 260 8.33 11.40 -16.67
C ASP A 260 9.12 10.25 -17.35
N THR A 261 10.34 10.55 -17.81
CA THR A 261 11.19 9.59 -18.52
C THR A 261 11.62 8.38 -17.69
N ARG A 262 11.42 8.37 -16.36
CA ARG A 262 11.78 7.22 -15.52
C ARG A 262 10.79 6.07 -15.67
N GLY A 263 9.60 6.33 -16.19
CA GLY A 263 8.59 5.31 -16.43
C GLY A 263 7.62 5.11 -15.26
N THR A 264 6.95 3.97 -15.26
CA THR A 264 5.86 3.62 -14.35
C THR A 264 6.31 2.61 -13.30
N THR A 265 5.73 2.67 -12.11
CA THR A 265 5.93 1.71 -11.02
C THR A 265 5.83 0.26 -11.47
N LYS A 266 6.71 -0.59 -10.94
CA LYS A 266 6.64 -2.04 -11.11
C LYS A 266 5.76 -2.66 -10.03
N PHE A 267 4.70 -3.33 -10.45
CA PHE A 267 3.84 -4.07 -9.54
C PHE A 267 4.21 -5.55 -9.52
N GLU A 268 4.35 -6.08 -8.32
CA GLU A 268 4.50 -7.51 -8.08
C GLU A 268 3.12 -8.12 -7.83
N THR A 269 2.86 -9.28 -8.41
CA THR A 269 1.61 -10.03 -8.18
C THR A 269 1.83 -11.02 -7.05
N VAL A 270 2.07 -10.46 -5.86
CA VAL A 270 2.28 -11.22 -4.64
C VAL A 270 1.27 -10.77 -3.60
N ASP A 271 0.49 -11.75 -3.18
CA ASP A 271 -0.40 -11.72 -2.04
C ASP A 271 0.21 -12.66 -0.99
N ASP A 272 0.79 -12.09 0.07
CA ASP A 272 1.62 -12.83 1.02
C ASP A 272 0.93 -13.00 2.36
N GLU A 273 -0.03 -13.93 2.34
CA GLU A 273 -0.81 -14.39 3.48
C GLU A 273 -0.05 -15.41 4.35
N SER A 274 1.27 -15.54 4.16
CA SER A 274 2.08 -16.32 5.09
C SER A 274 2.12 -15.63 6.45
N TYR A 275 1.98 -16.42 7.52
CA TYR A 275 1.97 -15.95 8.90
C TYR A 275 0.80 -15.00 9.24
N LEU A 276 -0.35 -15.14 8.58
CA LEU A 276 -1.58 -14.41 8.90
C LEU A 276 -1.95 -14.45 10.39
N LEU A 277 -1.83 -15.63 11.01
CA LEU A 277 -2.11 -15.84 12.43
C LEU A 277 -0.89 -15.56 13.31
N ASP A 278 -0.06 -14.58 12.94
CA ASP A 278 1.10 -14.19 13.73
C ASP A 278 0.65 -13.77 15.14
N THR A 279 0.79 -14.72 16.06
CA THR A 279 0.51 -14.62 17.48
C THR A 279 1.80 -14.52 18.28
N GLU A 280 2.95 -14.38 17.62
CA GLU A 280 4.21 -14.25 18.33
C GLU A 280 4.14 -13.03 19.25
N ASP A 281 4.56 -13.25 20.49
CA ASP A 281 4.69 -12.21 21.48
C ASP A 281 5.85 -11.28 21.08
N ILE A 282 5.54 -9.99 21.01
CA ILE A 282 6.48 -8.93 20.66
C ILE A 282 7.55 -8.78 21.78
N PHE A 283 7.27 -9.32 22.97
CA PHE A 283 8.14 -9.32 24.15
C PHE A 283 8.80 -10.67 24.47
N GLY A 284 8.63 -11.67 23.60
CA GLY A 284 9.16 -13.02 23.73
C GLY A 284 8.95 -13.67 25.11
N GLY A 285 7.70 -13.98 25.43
CA GLY A 285 7.32 -14.93 26.47
C GLY A 285 6.44 -16.04 25.92
N MET A 286 6.68 -17.27 26.36
CA MET A 286 5.94 -18.48 25.98
C MET A 286 4.41 -18.32 26.13
N SER A 287 3.68 -18.97 25.22
CA SER A 287 2.24 -19.22 25.32
C SER A 287 1.82 -19.58 26.75
N GLY A 288 1.01 -18.74 27.40
CA GLY A 288 0.49 -19.02 28.72
C GLY A 288 -0.62 -18.05 29.11
N ASN A 289 -1.84 -18.57 29.19
CA ASN A 289 -3.02 -17.90 29.72
C ASN A 289 -2.72 -17.15 31.04
N ALA A 290 -2.68 -15.82 31.01
CA ALA A 290 -2.75 -15.00 32.21
C ALA A 290 -3.80 -13.88 32.01
N PRO A 291 -4.72 -13.68 32.98
CA PRO A 291 -5.81 -12.74 32.82
C PRO A 291 -5.33 -11.29 32.95
N ALA A 292 -5.96 -10.42 32.16
CA ALA A 292 -5.72 -8.98 32.11
C ALA A 292 -5.80 -8.33 33.51
N LYS A 293 -4.66 -7.92 34.05
CA LYS A 293 -4.55 -6.89 35.09
C LYS A 293 -3.29 -6.06 34.86
N GLU A 294 -3.49 -4.75 34.76
CA GLU A 294 -2.50 -3.66 34.82
C GLU A 294 -1.13 -3.98 34.22
N ILE A 295 -0.99 -3.70 32.92
CA ILE A 295 0.33 -3.72 32.26
C ILE A 295 1.01 -2.38 32.55
N ALA A 296 1.91 -2.40 33.52
CA ALA A 296 3.03 -1.46 33.56
C ALA A 296 3.81 -1.57 32.24
N LEU A 297 4.37 -0.44 31.75
CA LEU A 297 5.20 -0.34 30.54
C LEU A 297 5.98 -1.63 30.27
N PRO A 298 5.86 -2.22 29.08
CA PRO A 298 6.27 -3.60 28.88
C PRO A 298 7.78 -3.78 29.01
N GLN A 299 8.17 -4.91 29.60
CA GLN A 299 9.55 -5.37 29.68
C GLN A 299 10.14 -5.49 28.27
N GLN A 300 11.23 -4.76 28.01
CA GLN A 300 12.15 -4.84 26.86
C GLN A 300 11.67 -5.63 25.64
N CYS A 301 11.42 -4.92 24.53
CA CYS A 301 11.23 -5.51 23.22
C CYS A 301 12.43 -6.39 22.85
N LEU A 302 12.24 -7.71 22.83
CA LEU A 302 13.36 -8.64 22.66
C LEU A 302 13.87 -8.63 21.22
N THR A 303 15.13 -8.23 21.05
CA THR A 303 15.95 -8.62 19.90
C THR A 303 16.58 -9.97 20.23
N ASN A 304 16.16 -11.05 19.56
CA ASN A 304 17.03 -12.22 19.48
C ASN A 304 18.13 -11.87 18.48
N GLU A 305 19.38 -11.83 18.98
CA GLU A 305 20.61 -11.78 18.18
C GLU A 305 20.66 -12.90 17.13
#